data_AF-A0A5Q4FSZ4-F1
#
_entry.id   AF-A0A5Q4FSZ4-F1
#
_cell.length_a   1.000
_cell.length_b   1.000
_cell.length_c   1.000
_cell.angle_alpha   90.00
_cell.angle_beta   90.00
_cell.angle_gamma   90.00
#
_symmetry.space_group_name_H-M   'P 1'
#
loop_
_entity.id
_entity.type
_entity.pdbx_description
1 polymer ?
#
loop_
_entity_poly.entity_id
_entity_poly.type
_entity_poly.pdbx_seq_one_letter_code
_entity_poly.pdbx_strand_id
1 'polypeptide(L)'
;METRRILLDGAATTVQRDGDDLVAGDGRRVAIPDAIHLPPVLPSKILCVHLNYVSRVEEFGTTLPAAPTFFHKPVSALNAHEGHVVRPERCTWLNYEGEIAIVIGRTTRNVSQAQAWDHIAGYTVANDYGLHDFRDTDAGSMLRVKGSDTLCPLGPGFVSADAWDPRDGMRIRTLVNGEAKQDSTTAEMTWDMAYLVADLARTITLEPGDVILSGTPANSRPVEPGDIVEVEVEGLGTLRNTIVSGPTAIRDDVGAQPTESEEVLSTALGGDWEFRGIRKPQR
;
A
#
# COMPACT_ATOMS: atom_id res chain seq x y z
N MET A 1 -13.00 -15.60 6.27
CA MET A 1 -13.52 -14.87 7.45
C MET A 1 -12.85 -13.50 7.51
N GLU A 2 -13.60 -12.43 7.78
CA GLU A 2 -13.04 -11.07 7.99
C GLU A 2 -12.82 -10.82 9.49
N THR A 3 -11.61 -10.36 9.84
CA THR A 3 -11.29 -9.88 11.20
C THR A 3 -10.75 -8.46 11.12
N ARG A 4 -10.94 -7.69 12.19
CA ARG A 4 -10.33 -6.36 12.34
C ARG A 4 -9.58 -6.29 13.66
N ARG A 5 -8.64 -5.36 13.75
CA ARG A 5 -8.05 -4.95 15.03
C ARG A 5 -8.59 -3.56 15.36
N ILE A 6 -9.11 -3.39 16.56
CA ILE A 6 -9.66 -2.11 17.03
C ILE A 6 -9.16 -1.80 18.43
N LEU A 7 -9.26 -0.54 18.85
CA LEU A 7 -9.12 -0.15 20.24
C LEU A 7 -10.48 -0.29 20.94
N LEU A 8 -10.66 -1.36 21.72
CA LEU A 8 -11.86 -1.62 22.51
C LEU A 8 -11.56 -1.31 23.97
N ASP A 9 -12.21 -0.31 24.54
CA ASP A 9 -12.01 0.13 25.93
C ASP A 9 -10.53 0.40 26.29
N GLY A 10 -9.76 0.93 25.32
CA GLY A 10 -8.33 1.21 25.49
C GLY A 10 -7.40 0.02 25.25
N ALA A 11 -7.91 -1.17 24.91
CA ALA A 11 -7.11 -2.34 24.58
C ALA A 11 -7.20 -2.71 23.09
N ALA A 12 -6.04 -2.98 22.48
CA ALA A 12 -5.98 -3.50 21.11
C ALA A 12 -6.59 -4.91 21.06
N THR A 13 -7.71 -5.05 20.37
CA THR A 13 -8.54 -6.26 20.37
C THR A 13 -8.81 -6.71 18.94
N THR A 14 -8.62 -7.99 18.67
CA THR A 14 -9.06 -8.62 17.42
C THR A 14 -10.55 -8.95 17.52
N VAL A 15 -11.30 -8.50 16.54
CA VAL A 15 -12.76 -8.62 16.45
C VAL A 15 -13.15 -9.23 15.11
N GLN A 16 -14.29 -9.93 15.07
CA GLN A 16 -14.87 -10.44 13.84
C GLN A 16 -15.95 -9.48 13.35
N ARG A 17 -16.08 -9.33 12.03
CA ARG A 17 -17.19 -8.55 11.47
C ARG A 17 -18.47 -9.39 11.47
N ASP A 18 -19.57 -8.79 11.93
CA ASP A 18 -20.92 -9.33 11.88
C ASP A 18 -21.89 -8.23 11.38
N GLY A 19 -22.18 -8.24 10.08
CA GLY A 19 -22.94 -7.18 9.43
C GLY A 19 -22.25 -5.82 9.54
N ASP A 20 -22.91 -4.89 10.22
CA ASP A 20 -22.44 -3.53 10.48
C ASP A 20 -21.76 -3.37 11.85
N ASP A 21 -21.60 -4.47 12.59
CA ASP A 21 -20.94 -4.51 13.89
C ASP A 21 -19.61 -5.28 13.84
N LEU A 22 -18.77 -4.97 14.83
CA LEU A 22 -17.56 -5.71 15.16
C LEU A 22 -17.74 -6.38 16.51
N VAL A 23 -17.52 -7.70 16.55
CA VAL A 23 -17.77 -8.54 17.73
C VAL A 23 -16.46 -9.09 18.27
N ALA A 24 -16.17 -8.78 19.53
CA ALA A 24 -15.03 -9.34 20.25
C ALA A 24 -15.30 -10.79 20.67
N GLY A 25 -14.22 -11.54 20.97
CA GLY A 25 -14.34 -12.95 21.38
C GLY A 25 -15.12 -13.20 22.67
N ASP A 26 -15.37 -12.15 23.48
CA ASP A 26 -16.21 -12.19 24.69
C ASP A 26 -17.66 -11.73 24.45
N GLY A 27 -18.03 -11.42 23.20
CA GLY A 27 -19.37 -11.01 22.80
C GLY A 27 -19.66 -9.51 22.86
N ARG A 28 -18.72 -8.66 23.31
CA ARG A 28 -18.88 -7.20 23.19
C ARG A 28 -18.98 -6.78 21.73
N ARG A 29 -19.83 -5.79 21.44
CA ARG A 29 -20.08 -5.28 20.09
C ARG A 29 -19.76 -3.79 20.00
N VAL A 30 -19.20 -3.38 18.87
CA VAL A 30 -18.97 -1.99 18.49
C VAL A 30 -19.46 -1.81 17.06
N ALA A 31 -20.29 -0.81 16.79
CA ALA A 31 -20.69 -0.50 15.43
C ALA A 31 -19.44 -0.07 14.63
N ILE A 32 -19.32 -0.50 13.37
CA ILE A 32 -18.16 -0.17 12.52
C ILE A 32 -17.82 1.34 12.51
N PRO A 33 -18.80 2.27 12.38
CA PRO A 33 -18.51 3.70 12.36
C PRO A 33 -17.96 4.26 13.68
N ASP A 34 -18.22 3.59 14.80
CA ASP A 34 -17.80 4.03 16.14
C ASP A 34 -16.45 3.40 16.55
N ALA A 35 -15.91 2.49 15.73
CA ALA A 35 -14.69 1.77 16.05
C ALA A 35 -13.44 2.60 15.76
N ILE A 36 -12.52 2.63 16.71
CA ILE A 36 -11.17 3.14 16.47
C ILE A 36 -10.34 1.99 15.87
N HIS A 37 -10.12 2.06 14.56
CA HIS A 37 -9.39 1.02 13.82
C HIS A 37 -7.89 1.04 14.12
N LEU A 38 -7.31 -0.16 14.17
CA LEU A 38 -5.88 -0.39 14.17
C LEU A 38 -5.50 -1.13 12.88
N PRO A 39 -4.22 -1.14 12.47
CA PRO A 39 -3.78 -1.98 11.36
C PRO A 39 -4.16 -3.44 11.65
N PRO A 40 -4.75 -4.18 10.68
CA PRO A 40 -5.31 -5.50 10.94
C PRO A 40 -4.23 -6.55 11.26
N VAL A 41 -2.97 -6.26 10.95
CA VAL A 41 -1.80 -7.12 11.18
C VAL A 41 -0.64 -6.32 11.78
N LEU A 42 0.30 -7.02 12.44
CA LEU A 42 1.52 -6.45 13.01
C LEU A 42 2.74 -7.11 12.35
N PRO A 43 3.19 -6.61 11.19
CA PRO A 43 4.32 -7.19 10.47
C PRO A 43 5.65 -6.97 11.18
N SER A 44 6.60 -7.89 11.00
CA SER A 44 8.01 -7.63 11.33
C SER A 44 8.71 -6.82 10.22
N LYS A 45 8.23 -6.97 8.98
CA LYS A 45 8.70 -6.25 7.79
C LYS A 45 7.58 -6.08 6.75
N ILE A 46 7.70 -5.02 5.94
CA ILE A 46 6.77 -4.69 4.85
C ILE A 46 7.58 -4.58 3.55
N LEU A 47 7.44 -5.56 2.67
CA LEU A 47 8.13 -5.64 1.40
C LEU A 47 7.18 -5.19 0.29
N CYS A 48 7.68 -4.51 -0.73
CA CYS A 48 6.84 -3.91 -1.76
C CYS A 48 7.47 -4.15 -3.13
N VAL A 49 6.67 -4.57 -4.12
CA VAL A 49 7.13 -4.65 -5.51
C VAL A 49 7.06 -3.26 -6.15
N HIS A 50 8.02 -2.91 -7.03
CA HIS A 50 8.02 -1.59 -7.67
C HIS A 50 6.92 -1.43 -8.73
N LEU A 51 7.03 -2.12 -9.86
CA LEU A 51 6.04 -2.09 -10.94
C LEU A 51 5.50 -3.50 -11.08
N ASN A 52 4.18 -3.67 -11.07
CA ASN A 52 3.55 -4.98 -11.28
C ASN A 52 2.32 -4.93 -12.20
N TYR A 53 1.64 -3.78 -12.30
CA TYR A 53 0.49 -3.62 -13.20
C TYR A 53 0.91 -3.21 -14.60
N VAL A 54 0.35 -3.86 -15.61
CA VAL A 54 0.59 -3.55 -17.03
C VAL A 54 0.27 -2.08 -17.33
N SER A 55 -0.87 -1.56 -16.86
CA SER A 55 -1.22 -0.14 -17.04
C SER A 55 -0.16 0.83 -16.52
N ARG A 56 0.45 0.56 -15.36
CA ARG A 56 1.50 1.42 -14.77
C ARG A 56 2.80 1.34 -15.57
N VAL A 57 3.11 0.18 -16.14
CA VAL A 57 4.28 0.00 -17.03
C VAL A 57 4.09 0.81 -18.32
N GLU A 58 2.90 0.74 -18.91
CA GLU A 58 2.52 1.55 -20.08
C GLU A 58 2.53 3.05 -19.76
N GLU A 59 2.03 3.44 -18.59
CA GLU A 59 2.08 4.83 -18.11
C GLU A 59 3.53 5.34 -18.04
N PHE A 60 4.47 4.54 -17.55
CA PHE A 60 5.87 4.96 -17.53
C PHE A 60 6.61 4.76 -18.85
N GLY A 61 5.98 4.17 -19.88
CA GLY A 61 6.63 3.91 -21.17
C GLY A 61 7.90 3.07 -21.02
N THR A 62 7.93 2.19 -20.02
CA THR A 62 9.09 1.37 -19.67
C THR A 62 8.83 -0.10 -20.00
N THR A 63 9.86 -0.93 -19.93
CA THR A 63 9.73 -2.39 -19.94
C THR A 63 10.07 -2.95 -18.57
N LEU A 64 9.42 -4.05 -18.21
CA LEU A 64 9.75 -4.76 -16.99
C LEU A 64 11.04 -5.60 -17.17
N PRO A 65 11.86 -5.73 -16.12
CA PRO A 65 12.92 -6.73 -16.07
C PRO A 65 12.36 -8.16 -16.09
N ALA A 66 13.25 -9.16 -16.22
CA ALA A 66 12.85 -10.58 -16.22
C ALA A 66 12.28 -11.08 -14.87
N ALA A 67 12.55 -10.37 -13.78
CA ALA A 67 12.10 -10.68 -12.43
C ALA A 67 11.80 -9.36 -11.68
N PRO A 68 10.86 -9.35 -10.72
CA PRO A 68 10.45 -8.14 -10.01
C PRO A 68 11.62 -7.52 -9.23
N THR A 69 11.50 -6.22 -8.98
CA THR A 69 12.40 -5.51 -8.05
C THR A 69 11.58 -5.05 -6.86
N PHE A 70 12.20 -5.05 -5.68
CA PHE A 70 11.52 -4.79 -4.42
C PHE A 70 12.17 -3.65 -3.65
N PHE A 71 11.38 -2.99 -2.82
CA PHE A 71 11.83 -2.08 -1.78
C PHE A 71 11.16 -2.44 -0.45
N HIS A 72 11.53 -1.73 0.60
CA HIS A 72 11.04 -1.96 1.96
C HIS A 72 10.41 -0.69 2.52
N LYS A 73 9.26 -0.83 3.18
CA LYS A 73 8.69 0.21 4.05
C LYS A 73 9.00 -0.14 5.51
N PRO A 74 9.53 0.80 6.31
CA PRO A 74 9.64 0.61 7.75
C PRO A 74 8.26 0.38 8.38
N VAL A 75 8.22 -0.43 9.44
CA VAL A 75 6.96 -0.66 10.19
C VAL A 75 6.42 0.60 10.87
N SER A 76 7.23 1.66 11.01
CA SER A 76 6.75 2.97 11.50
C SER A 76 5.84 3.71 10.51
N ALA A 77 5.88 3.33 9.22
CA ALA A 77 4.95 3.84 8.21
C ALA A 77 3.53 3.29 8.38
N LEU A 78 3.37 2.19 9.13
CA LEU A 78 2.10 1.49 9.28
C LEU A 78 1.01 2.40 9.85
N ASN A 79 -0.15 2.38 9.20
CA ASN A 79 -1.31 3.18 9.58
C ASN A 79 -2.61 2.35 9.42
N ALA A 80 -3.73 2.88 9.87
CA ALA A 80 -5.01 2.17 9.90
C ALA A 80 -6.07 2.82 9.02
N HIS A 81 -7.18 2.11 8.85
CA HIS A 81 -8.42 2.66 8.33
C HIS A 81 -8.93 3.83 9.18
N GLU A 82 -9.49 4.85 8.53
CA GLU A 82 -9.86 6.15 9.10
C GLU A 82 -8.69 6.94 9.72
N GLY A 83 -7.45 6.45 9.57
CA GLY A 83 -6.25 7.12 10.03
C GLY A 83 -5.89 8.34 9.16
N HIS A 84 -5.19 9.30 9.76
CA HIS A 84 -4.63 10.43 9.03
C HIS A 84 -3.32 10.04 8.34
N VAL A 85 -3.17 10.43 7.07
CA VAL A 85 -1.91 10.35 6.33
C VAL A 85 -1.30 11.74 6.29
N VAL A 86 -0.06 11.87 6.74
CA VAL A 86 0.59 13.16 6.92
C VAL A 86 1.37 13.53 5.66
N ARG A 87 1.01 14.66 5.04
CA ARG A 87 1.92 15.38 4.13
C ARG A 87 2.74 16.39 4.94
N PRO A 88 4.06 16.21 5.06
CA PRO A 88 4.90 17.17 5.77
C PRO A 88 4.86 18.56 5.11
N GLU A 89 4.96 19.61 5.91
CA GLU A 89 5.18 20.96 5.37
C GLU A 89 6.52 21.02 4.61
N ARG A 90 6.54 21.75 3.48
CA ARG A 90 7.59 21.78 2.44
C ARG A 90 7.61 20.59 1.46
N CYS A 91 6.73 19.61 1.61
CA CYS A 91 6.49 18.59 0.59
C CYS A 91 5.22 18.89 -0.20
N THR A 92 5.27 18.63 -1.50
CA THR A 92 4.19 18.85 -2.47
C THR A 92 3.67 17.53 -3.01
N TRP A 93 4.57 16.58 -3.32
CA TRP A 93 4.29 15.44 -4.19
C TRP A 93 3.98 14.16 -3.40
N LEU A 94 2.95 14.21 -2.54
CA LEU A 94 2.43 13.04 -1.86
C LEU A 94 1.45 12.29 -2.76
N ASN A 95 1.83 11.14 -3.29
CA ASN A 95 0.95 10.33 -4.14
C ASN A 95 0.32 9.18 -3.38
N TYR A 96 -0.93 8.83 -3.72
CA TYR A 96 -1.54 7.54 -3.35
C TYR A 96 -1.11 6.43 -4.33
N GLU A 97 -1.13 5.19 -3.86
CA GLU A 97 -0.94 3.98 -4.67
C GLU A 97 -1.81 2.87 -4.07
N GLY A 98 -3.02 2.68 -4.60
CA GLY A 98 -3.94 1.67 -4.09
C GLY A 98 -3.46 0.25 -4.42
N GLU A 99 -3.32 -0.60 -3.42
CA GLU A 99 -2.78 -1.94 -3.58
C GLU A 99 -3.54 -3.00 -2.75
N ILE A 100 -3.24 -4.26 -3.05
CA ILE A 100 -3.63 -5.40 -2.21
C ILE A 100 -2.40 -5.88 -1.45
N ALA A 101 -2.52 -6.00 -0.14
CA ALA A 101 -1.48 -6.52 0.74
C ALA A 101 -1.67 -8.02 0.96
N ILE A 102 -0.61 -8.78 0.72
CA ILE A 102 -0.49 -10.21 1.03
C ILE A 102 0.02 -10.32 2.47
N VAL A 103 -0.64 -11.14 3.30
CA VAL A 103 -0.22 -11.40 4.67
C VAL A 103 0.29 -12.82 4.79
N ILE A 104 1.53 -12.98 5.27
CA ILE A 104 2.16 -14.28 5.44
C ILE A 104 1.61 -14.97 6.69
N GLY A 105 1.27 -16.26 6.59
CA GLY A 105 0.67 -17.03 7.70
C GLY A 105 1.61 -17.98 8.42
N ARG A 106 2.71 -18.36 7.78
CA ARG A 106 3.69 -19.32 8.30
C ARG A 106 5.09 -18.94 7.83
N THR A 107 6.11 -19.32 8.60
CA THR A 107 7.51 -19.11 8.20
C THR A 107 7.74 -19.70 6.82
N THR A 108 8.21 -18.88 5.89
CA THR A 108 8.31 -19.18 4.46
C THR A 108 9.71 -18.92 3.97
N ARG A 109 10.34 -19.97 3.44
CA ARG A 109 11.69 -19.91 2.89
C ARG A 109 11.85 -20.92 1.77
N ASN A 110 12.38 -20.46 0.64
CA ASN A 110 12.76 -21.25 -0.53
C ASN A 110 11.65 -22.23 -0.97
N VAL A 111 10.44 -21.70 -1.12
CA VAL A 111 9.25 -22.44 -1.58
C VAL A 111 9.05 -22.21 -3.08
N SER A 112 8.44 -23.18 -3.77
CA SER A 112 7.97 -22.96 -5.14
C SER A 112 6.74 -22.03 -5.18
N GLN A 113 6.45 -21.44 -6.33
CA GLN A 113 5.23 -20.63 -6.52
C GLN A 113 3.95 -21.42 -6.22
N ALA A 114 3.90 -22.71 -6.60
CA ALA A 114 2.74 -23.56 -6.28
C ALA A 114 2.56 -23.75 -4.77
N GLN A 115 3.66 -23.89 -4.02
CA GLN A 115 3.63 -24.01 -2.56
C GLN A 115 3.29 -22.68 -1.88
N ALA A 116 3.69 -21.54 -2.47
CA ALA A 116 3.55 -20.22 -1.85
C ALA A 116 2.10 -19.87 -1.45
N TRP A 117 1.11 -20.32 -2.21
CA TRP A 117 -0.31 -20.12 -1.87
C TRP A 117 -0.66 -20.62 -0.47
N ASP A 118 -0.16 -21.79 -0.09
CA ASP A 118 -0.42 -22.39 1.22
C ASP A 118 0.26 -21.61 2.38
N HIS A 119 1.19 -20.70 2.06
CA HIS A 119 1.90 -19.87 3.03
C HIS A 119 1.23 -18.51 3.29
N ILE A 120 0.25 -18.14 2.48
CA ILE A 120 -0.49 -16.89 2.62
C ILE A 120 -1.61 -17.10 3.63
N ALA A 121 -1.63 -16.30 4.72
CA ALA A 121 -2.73 -16.32 5.67
C ALA A 121 -4.00 -15.68 5.08
N GLY A 122 -3.82 -14.63 4.29
CA GLY A 122 -4.90 -13.85 3.73
C GLY A 122 -4.42 -12.51 3.21
N TYR A 123 -5.36 -11.58 3.10
CA TYR A 123 -5.18 -10.33 2.40
C TYR A 123 -5.84 -9.16 3.14
N THR A 124 -5.38 -7.96 2.85
CA THR A 124 -5.99 -6.70 3.28
C THR A 124 -5.80 -5.64 2.19
N VAL A 125 -6.52 -4.53 2.26
CA VAL A 125 -6.30 -3.40 1.35
C VAL A 125 -5.14 -2.57 1.88
N ALA A 126 -4.35 -2.01 0.97
CA ALA A 126 -3.23 -1.13 1.29
C ALA A 126 -3.28 0.15 0.44
N ASN A 127 -2.64 1.20 0.95
CA ASN A 127 -2.30 2.38 0.16
C ASN A 127 -0.81 2.70 0.34
N ASP A 128 -0.01 2.47 -0.69
CA ASP A 128 1.44 2.65 -0.69
C ASP A 128 1.84 4.11 -1.00
N TYR A 129 1.51 5.02 -0.08
CA TYR A 129 1.81 6.42 -0.27
C TYR A 129 3.31 6.68 -0.46
N GLY A 130 3.62 7.66 -1.32
CA GLY A 130 4.98 8.09 -1.61
C GLY A 130 5.13 9.61 -1.62
N LEU A 131 6.15 10.12 -0.91
CA LEU A 131 6.63 11.50 -1.01
C LEU A 131 7.65 11.61 -2.14
N HIS A 132 7.15 11.85 -3.35
CA HIS A 132 7.98 11.91 -4.55
C HIS A 132 8.92 13.11 -4.59
N ASP A 133 8.77 14.08 -3.68
CA ASP A 133 9.71 15.18 -3.45
C ASP A 133 11.18 14.74 -3.31
N PHE A 134 11.42 13.49 -2.90
CA PHE A 134 12.75 12.92 -2.70
C PHE A 134 13.14 11.90 -3.77
N ARG A 135 12.34 11.76 -4.85
CA ARG A 135 12.48 10.67 -5.83
C ARG A 135 13.85 10.63 -6.49
N ASP A 136 14.39 11.78 -6.89
CA ASP A 136 15.69 11.93 -7.56
C ASP A 136 16.87 11.53 -6.66
N THR A 137 16.79 11.81 -5.36
CA THR A 137 17.88 11.54 -4.41
C THR A 137 17.75 10.17 -3.75
N ASP A 138 16.62 9.47 -3.92
CA ASP A 138 16.29 8.22 -3.24
C ASP A 138 15.91 7.08 -4.20
N ALA A 139 16.06 7.30 -5.52
CA ALA A 139 15.61 6.46 -6.64
C ALA A 139 15.95 4.95 -6.52
N GLY A 140 17.00 4.58 -5.78
CA GLY A 140 17.42 3.19 -5.60
C GLY A 140 16.70 2.45 -4.47
N SER A 141 16.68 3.02 -3.26
CA SER A 141 16.14 2.32 -2.07
C SER A 141 14.66 2.59 -1.82
N MET A 142 14.14 3.72 -2.32
CA MET A 142 12.79 4.23 -2.01
C MET A 142 12.51 4.47 -0.52
N LEU A 143 13.50 4.35 0.37
CA LEU A 143 13.29 4.38 1.81
C LEU A 143 12.70 5.70 2.30
N ARG A 144 13.14 6.85 1.79
CA ARG A 144 12.61 8.17 2.18
C ARG A 144 11.32 8.50 1.45
N VAL A 145 11.24 8.11 0.17
CA VAL A 145 10.04 8.30 -0.65
C VAL A 145 8.86 7.53 -0.04
N LYS A 146 9.07 6.27 0.35
CA LYS A 146 8.00 5.35 0.74
C LYS A 146 7.93 5.10 2.25
N GLY A 147 8.98 5.41 3.01
CA GLY A 147 9.11 4.95 4.39
C GLY A 147 8.78 5.97 5.48
N SER A 148 8.27 7.15 5.13
CA SER A 148 7.85 8.12 6.14
C SER A 148 6.66 7.61 6.96
N ASP A 149 6.55 8.08 8.20
CA ASP A 149 5.46 7.70 9.09
C ASP A 149 4.09 7.94 8.44
N THR A 150 3.11 7.11 8.77
CA THR A 150 1.73 7.12 8.24
C THR A 150 1.53 6.70 6.78
N LEU A 151 2.59 6.53 5.99
CA LEU A 151 2.51 6.28 4.53
C LEU A 151 2.22 4.82 4.14
N CYS A 152 1.86 3.95 5.08
CA CYS A 152 1.44 2.57 4.81
C CYS A 152 0.13 2.20 5.52
N PRO A 153 -1.01 2.86 5.22
CA PRO A 153 -2.29 2.40 5.73
C PRO A 153 -2.63 0.99 5.24
N LEU A 154 -3.05 0.13 6.16
CA LEU A 154 -3.60 -1.20 5.89
C LEU A 154 -4.98 -1.32 6.53
N GLY A 155 -5.94 -1.95 5.86
CA GLY A 155 -7.29 -2.13 6.40
C GLY A 155 -8.36 -2.38 5.34
N PRO A 156 -9.66 -2.23 5.68
CA PRO A 156 -10.18 -2.01 7.04
C PRO A 156 -10.08 -3.26 7.93
N GLY A 157 -9.90 -4.43 7.33
CA GLY A 157 -9.76 -5.72 8.00
C GLY A 157 -8.81 -6.66 7.25
N PHE A 158 -8.54 -7.79 7.87
CA PHE A 158 -7.86 -8.94 7.30
C PHE A 158 -8.91 -9.97 6.87
N VAL A 159 -8.82 -10.44 5.62
CA VAL A 159 -9.66 -11.51 5.07
C VAL A 159 -8.79 -12.73 4.82
N SER A 160 -9.17 -13.86 5.41
CA SER A 160 -8.41 -15.11 5.29
C SER A 160 -8.42 -15.68 3.87
N ALA A 161 -7.32 -16.35 3.49
CA ALA A 161 -7.09 -16.85 2.12
C ALA A 161 -8.10 -17.92 1.65
N ASP A 162 -8.81 -18.57 2.56
CA ASP A 162 -9.90 -19.51 2.26
C ASP A 162 -11.21 -18.81 1.87
N ALA A 163 -11.33 -17.50 2.12
CA ALA A 163 -12.54 -16.72 1.86
C ALA A 163 -12.41 -15.71 0.71
N TRP A 164 -11.21 -15.57 0.14
CA TRP A 164 -10.94 -14.62 -0.95
C TRP A 164 -9.75 -15.10 -1.79
N ASP A 165 -9.90 -15.07 -3.11
CA ASP A 165 -8.90 -15.56 -4.06
C ASP A 165 -8.56 -14.46 -5.11
N PRO A 166 -7.31 -13.97 -5.17
CA PRO A 166 -6.93 -12.94 -6.14
C PRO A 166 -7.00 -13.44 -7.59
N ARG A 167 -7.06 -14.76 -7.82
CA ARG A 167 -7.06 -15.37 -9.16
C ARG A 167 -8.37 -15.17 -9.92
N ASP A 168 -9.46 -14.79 -9.25
CA ASP A 168 -10.74 -14.58 -9.94
C ASP A 168 -10.87 -13.17 -10.58
N GLY A 169 -9.77 -12.40 -10.68
CA GLY A 169 -9.75 -11.11 -11.35
C GLY A 169 -10.41 -9.99 -10.53
N MET A 170 -10.11 -9.96 -9.23
CA MET A 170 -10.68 -9.03 -8.25
C MET A 170 -10.46 -7.57 -8.66
N ARG A 171 -11.54 -6.78 -8.64
CA ARG A 171 -11.46 -5.35 -8.94
C ARG A 171 -10.82 -4.56 -7.81
N ILE A 172 -10.01 -3.56 -8.18
CA ILE A 172 -9.43 -2.56 -7.29
C ILE A 172 -9.72 -1.15 -7.82
N ARG A 173 -10.11 -0.24 -6.94
CA ARG A 173 -10.27 1.18 -7.24
C ARG A 173 -9.61 2.05 -6.19
N THR A 174 -9.11 3.19 -6.62
CA THR A 174 -8.72 4.29 -5.71
C THR A 174 -9.55 5.51 -6.05
N LEU A 175 -10.27 6.02 -5.06
CA LEU A 175 -11.10 7.21 -5.15
C LEU A 175 -10.43 8.34 -4.38
N VAL A 176 -10.49 9.55 -4.93
CA VAL A 176 -10.10 10.77 -4.24
C VAL A 176 -11.32 11.67 -4.20
N ASN A 177 -11.79 11.99 -2.99
CA ASN A 177 -13.00 12.77 -2.75
C ASN A 177 -14.24 12.19 -3.48
N GLY A 178 -14.36 10.86 -3.50
CA GLY A 178 -15.44 10.13 -4.16
C GLY A 178 -15.31 9.98 -5.68
N GLU A 179 -14.28 10.54 -6.31
CA GLU A 179 -14.02 10.38 -7.74
C GLU A 179 -13.00 9.25 -7.99
N ALA A 180 -13.36 8.24 -8.78
CA ALA A 180 -12.45 7.16 -9.13
C ALA A 180 -11.28 7.68 -9.99
N LYS A 181 -10.06 7.57 -9.47
CA LYS A 181 -8.81 7.94 -10.16
C LYS A 181 -8.02 6.72 -10.65
N GLN A 182 -8.14 5.59 -9.95
CA GLN A 182 -7.64 4.29 -10.39
C GLN A 182 -8.79 3.29 -10.45
N ASP A 183 -8.79 2.43 -11.47
CA ASP A 183 -9.78 1.37 -11.68
C ASP A 183 -9.15 0.26 -12.52
N SER A 184 -8.95 -0.90 -11.91
CA SER A 184 -8.23 -2.03 -12.53
C SER A 184 -8.64 -3.35 -11.86
N THR A 185 -7.98 -4.45 -12.21
CA THR A 185 -8.20 -5.77 -11.62
C THR A 185 -6.88 -6.48 -11.35
N THR A 186 -6.88 -7.50 -10.49
CA THR A 186 -5.70 -8.36 -10.25
C THR A 186 -5.21 -9.07 -11.52
N ALA A 187 -6.04 -9.17 -12.57
CA ALA A 187 -5.65 -9.77 -13.85
C ALA A 187 -4.60 -8.93 -14.62
N GLU A 188 -4.41 -7.65 -14.25
CA GLU A 188 -3.34 -6.81 -14.80
C GLU A 188 -1.97 -7.04 -14.15
N MET A 189 -1.88 -7.82 -13.08
CA MET A 189 -0.60 -8.12 -12.44
C MET A 189 0.28 -8.99 -13.36
N THR A 190 1.50 -8.53 -13.62
CA THR A 190 2.50 -9.27 -14.41
C THR A 190 3.05 -10.46 -13.62
N TRP A 191 3.31 -10.25 -12.33
CA TRP A 191 3.68 -11.29 -11.38
C TRP A 191 2.55 -11.47 -10.37
N ASP A 192 1.97 -12.67 -10.35
CA ASP A 192 0.91 -12.99 -9.38
C ASP A 192 1.44 -12.98 -7.94
N MET A 193 0.51 -12.94 -6.98
CA MET A 193 0.85 -12.82 -5.56
C MET A 193 1.70 -13.98 -5.05
N ALA A 194 1.48 -15.20 -5.52
CA ALA A 194 2.30 -16.35 -5.14
C ALA A 194 3.71 -16.29 -5.72
N TYR A 195 3.89 -15.73 -6.91
CA TYR A 195 5.20 -15.47 -7.50
C TYR A 195 5.99 -14.50 -6.62
N LEU A 196 5.37 -13.39 -6.20
CA LEU A 196 6.02 -12.40 -5.33
C LEU A 196 6.49 -13.03 -4.03
N VAL A 197 5.64 -13.84 -3.39
CA VAL A 197 5.99 -14.60 -2.17
C VAL A 197 7.15 -15.56 -2.43
N ALA A 198 7.07 -16.39 -3.47
CA ALA A 198 8.08 -17.38 -3.77
C ALA A 198 9.44 -16.75 -4.10
N ASP A 199 9.46 -15.68 -4.91
CA ASP A 199 10.71 -15.03 -5.32
C ASP A 199 11.42 -14.37 -4.13
N LEU A 200 10.71 -13.60 -3.30
CA LEU A 200 11.25 -13.05 -2.06
C LEU A 200 11.76 -14.16 -1.12
N ALA A 201 10.96 -15.23 -0.96
CA ALA A 201 11.27 -16.33 -0.07
C ALA A 201 12.53 -17.11 -0.45
N ARG A 202 13.05 -17.00 -1.69
CA ARG A 202 14.29 -17.69 -2.09
C ARG A 202 15.46 -17.35 -1.17
N THR A 203 15.56 -16.09 -0.75
CA THR A 203 16.71 -15.59 0.03
C THR A 203 16.32 -14.89 1.33
N ILE A 204 15.08 -14.43 1.45
CA ILE A 204 14.56 -13.74 2.64
C ILE A 204 13.56 -14.66 3.32
N THR A 205 13.78 -15.01 4.59
CA THR A 205 12.75 -15.71 5.36
C THR A 205 11.59 -14.75 5.62
N LEU A 206 10.38 -15.12 5.20
CA LEU A 206 9.16 -14.39 5.55
C LEU A 206 8.53 -15.03 6.78
N GLU A 207 8.09 -14.23 7.74
CA GLU A 207 7.53 -14.69 9.01
C GLU A 207 6.02 -14.43 9.07
N PRO A 208 5.27 -15.17 9.91
CA PRO A 208 3.86 -14.92 10.12
C PRO A 208 3.59 -13.44 10.47
N GLY A 209 2.62 -12.84 9.79
CA GLY A 209 2.24 -11.43 9.92
C GLY A 209 2.99 -10.48 9.00
N ASP A 210 4.09 -10.89 8.36
CA ASP A 210 4.77 -10.05 7.37
C ASP A 210 3.86 -9.72 6.19
N VAL A 211 4.09 -8.53 5.63
CA VAL A 211 3.26 -7.97 4.57
C VAL A 211 4.07 -7.82 3.29
N ILE A 212 3.46 -8.19 2.17
CA ILE A 212 3.95 -7.89 0.82
C ILE A 212 2.92 -7.05 0.08
N LEU A 213 3.29 -5.85 -0.35
CA LEU A 213 2.46 -5.00 -1.21
C LEU A 213 2.68 -5.39 -2.69
N SER A 214 1.58 -5.58 -3.41
CA SER A 214 1.54 -6.28 -4.71
C SER A 214 1.61 -5.37 -5.94
N GLY A 215 1.81 -4.07 -5.74
CA GLY A 215 1.87 -3.05 -6.76
C GLY A 215 0.54 -2.34 -6.99
N THR A 216 0.62 -1.16 -7.60
CA THR A 216 -0.53 -0.29 -7.93
C THR A 216 -0.78 -0.22 -9.45
N PRO A 217 -2.04 -0.03 -9.88
CA PRO A 217 -2.37 0.40 -11.25
C PRO A 217 -1.79 1.77 -11.61
N ALA A 218 -1.94 2.17 -12.87
CA ALA A 218 -1.65 3.53 -13.36
C ALA A 218 -2.41 4.62 -12.60
N ASN A 219 -2.09 5.89 -12.89
CA ASN A 219 -2.79 7.07 -12.36
C ASN A 219 -2.65 7.28 -10.84
N SER A 220 -1.52 6.87 -10.27
CA SER A 220 -1.08 7.41 -8.99
C SER A 220 -0.72 8.89 -9.18
N ARG A 221 -1.35 9.75 -8.38
CA ARG A 221 -1.25 11.21 -8.49
C ARG A 221 -1.15 11.88 -7.12
N PRO A 222 -0.65 13.14 -7.07
CA PRO A 222 -0.54 13.88 -5.82
C PRO A 222 -1.91 14.15 -5.19
N VAL A 223 -1.94 14.18 -3.85
CA VAL A 223 -3.10 14.58 -3.04
C VAL A 223 -2.73 15.68 -2.06
N GLU A 224 -3.73 16.44 -1.66
CA GLU A 224 -3.61 17.64 -0.83
C GLU A 224 -4.19 17.41 0.57
N PRO A 225 -3.67 18.09 1.62
CA PRO A 225 -4.33 18.16 2.91
C PRO A 225 -5.80 18.57 2.78
N GLY A 226 -6.69 17.77 3.38
CA GLY A 226 -8.13 17.87 3.24
C GLY A 226 -8.75 16.83 2.32
N ASP A 227 -7.95 16.20 1.44
CA ASP A 227 -8.44 15.12 0.59
C ASP A 227 -8.76 13.86 1.40
N ILE A 228 -9.81 13.17 0.98
CA ILE A 228 -10.15 11.82 1.43
C ILE A 228 -9.77 10.86 0.30
N VAL A 229 -8.96 9.86 0.64
CA VAL A 229 -8.56 8.81 -0.30
C VAL A 229 -9.13 7.48 0.17
N GLU A 230 -9.78 6.77 -0.74
CA GLU A 230 -10.40 5.47 -0.49
C GLU A 230 -9.85 4.45 -1.47
N VAL A 231 -9.31 3.34 -0.97
CA VAL A 231 -8.94 2.18 -1.78
C VAL A 231 -9.98 1.10 -1.54
N GLU A 232 -10.67 0.71 -2.60
CA GLU A 232 -11.70 -0.32 -2.58
C GLU A 232 -11.18 -1.56 -3.30
N VAL A 233 -11.31 -2.72 -2.65
CA VAL A 233 -11.02 -4.00 -3.29
C VAL A 233 -12.24 -4.90 -3.13
N GLU A 234 -12.67 -5.47 -4.24
CA GLU A 234 -13.78 -6.42 -4.28
C GLU A 234 -13.55 -7.54 -3.27
N GLY A 235 -14.50 -7.73 -2.34
CA GLY A 235 -14.42 -8.74 -1.29
C GLY A 235 -13.52 -8.41 -0.08
N LEU A 236 -12.69 -7.38 -0.11
CA LEU A 236 -11.86 -6.95 1.04
C LEU A 236 -12.36 -5.67 1.72
N GLY A 237 -13.28 -4.94 1.08
CA GLY A 237 -13.87 -3.71 1.60
C GLY A 237 -13.10 -2.46 1.20
N THR A 238 -13.26 -1.40 1.98
CA THR A 238 -12.73 -0.06 1.67
C THR A 238 -11.80 0.43 2.77
N LEU A 239 -10.54 0.71 2.41
CA LEU A 239 -9.58 1.42 3.23
C LEU A 239 -9.72 2.91 2.96
N ARG A 240 -9.96 3.73 3.99
CA ARG A 240 -10.17 5.17 3.87
C ARG A 240 -9.18 5.90 4.75
N ASN A 241 -8.59 6.97 4.22
CA ASN A 241 -7.67 7.84 4.94
C ASN A 241 -7.93 9.30 4.60
N THR A 242 -7.70 10.19 5.56
CA THR A 242 -7.75 11.64 5.34
C THR A 242 -6.34 12.19 5.30
N ILE A 243 -6.03 13.00 4.29
CA ILE A 243 -4.74 13.67 4.18
C ILE A 243 -4.72 14.89 5.09
N VAL A 244 -3.67 15.04 5.90
CA VAL A 244 -3.51 16.17 6.81
C VAL A 244 -2.13 16.80 6.63
N SER A 245 -2.03 18.09 6.98
CA SER A 245 -0.72 18.74 7.10
C SER A 245 -0.07 18.32 8.41
N GLY A 246 1.19 17.90 8.35
CA GLY A 246 1.98 17.61 9.54
C GLY A 246 2.35 18.87 10.30
N PRO A 247 2.34 18.89 11.65
CA PRO A 247 2.67 20.09 12.43
C PRO A 247 4.16 20.45 12.40
N THR A 248 5.01 19.60 11.81
CA THR A 248 6.46 19.78 11.76
C THR A 248 6.91 19.88 10.31
N ALA A 249 7.50 21.03 9.94
CA ALA A 249 8.15 21.18 8.66
C ALA A 249 9.38 20.27 8.54
N ILE A 250 9.64 19.80 7.31
CA ILE A 250 10.94 19.22 6.99
C ILE A 250 12.02 20.27 7.31
N ARG A 251 13.11 19.86 7.95
CA ARG A 251 14.23 20.77 8.24
C ARG A 251 15.01 21.11 6.98
N ASP A 252 15.48 22.35 6.86
CA ASP A 252 16.28 22.83 5.72
C ASP A 252 17.79 22.85 5.97
N ASP A 253 18.22 22.47 7.16
CA ASP A 253 19.61 22.48 7.58
C ASP A 253 20.30 21.10 7.48
N VAL A 254 19.60 20.06 7.01
CA VAL A 254 20.16 18.70 6.89
C VAL A 254 19.50 17.88 5.78
N GLY A 255 20.31 17.05 5.13
CA GLY A 255 19.84 16.04 4.18
C GLY A 255 19.39 16.59 2.84
N ALA A 256 19.00 15.68 1.93
CA ALA A 256 18.42 16.09 0.67
C ALA A 256 17.08 16.79 0.91
N GLN A 257 16.89 17.91 0.24
CA GLN A 257 15.69 18.72 0.37
C GLN A 257 14.62 18.26 -0.61
N PRO A 258 13.32 18.51 -0.34
CA PRO A 258 12.26 18.38 -1.32
C PRO A 258 12.63 19.10 -2.62
N THR A 259 12.47 18.45 -3.77
CA THR A 259 12.75 19.03 -5.09
C THR A 259 11.54 18.94 -6.03
N GLU A 260 11.62 19.67 -7.14
CA GLU A 260 10.72 19.57 -8.29
C GLU A 260 11.52 19.23 -9.55
N SER A 261 12.52 18.34 -9.41
CA SER A 261 13.33 17.94 -10.56
C SER A 261 12.49 17.21 -11.62
N GLU A 262 13.05 17.08 -12.83
CA GLU A 262 12.38 16.41 -13.94
C GLU A 262 11.92 14.98 -13.57
N GLU A 263 12.75 14.25 -12.81
CA GLU A 263 12.42 12.90 -12.33
C GLU A 263 11.29 12.91 -11.30
N VAL A 264 11.27 13.89 -10.39
CA VAL A 264 10.20 14.07 -9.41
C VAL A 264 8.88 14.33 -10.12
N LEU A 265 8.84 15.35 -10.98
CA LEU A 265 7.63 15.77 -11.69
C LEU A 265 7.13 14.66 -12.62
N SER A 266 8.03 14.03 -13.40
CA SER A 266 7.67 12.93 -14.30
C SER A 266 7.09 11.73 -13.55
N THR A 267 7.55 11.46 -12.32
CA THR A 267 7.03 10.34 -11.53
C THR A 267 5.72 10.71 -10.85
N ALA A 268 5.68 11.85 -10.17
CA ALA A 268 4.54 12.30 -9.38
C ALA A 268 3.31 12.54 -10.27
N LEU A 269 3.50 13.16 -11.43
CA LEU A 269 2.43 13.46 -12.38
C LEU A 269 2.21 12.35 -13.41
N GLY A 270 3.11 11.37 -13.50
CA GLY A 270 3.00 10.22 -14.39
C GLY A 270 2.64 10.61 -15.83
N GLY A 271 1.50 10.11 -16.30
CA GLY A 271 0.99 10.38 -17.64
C GLY A 271 0.64 11.84 -17.94
N ASP A 272 0.44 12.68 -16.93
CA ASP A 272 -0.05 14.06 -17.06
C ASP A 272 1.09 15.08 -17.25
N TRP A 273 2.35 14.61 -17.19
CA TRP A 273 3.51 15.47 -17.34
C TRP A 273 3.78 15.81 -18.81
N GLU A 274 3.78 17.11 -19.14
CA GLU A 274 3.76 17.62 -20.52
C GLU A 274 4.98 17.26 -21.39
N PHE A 275 6.12 16.92 -20.78
CA PHE A 275 7.34 16.53 -21.50
C PHE A 275 7.52 15.01 -21.65
N ARG A 276 6.50 14.22 -21.31
CA ARG A 276 6.53 12.75 -21.40
C ARG A 276 6.86 12.29 -22.82
N GLY A 277 7.85 11.41 -22.94
CA GLY A 277 8.32 10.85 -24.22
C GLY A 277 9.18 11.80 -25.07
N ILE A 278 9.33 13.07 -24.68
CA ILE A 278 10.19 14.05 -25.37
C ILE A 278 11.62 14.01 -24.81
N ARG A 279 11.78 13.71 -23.52
CA ARG A 279 13.08 13.58 -22.85
C ARG A 279 13.08 12.35 -21.95
N LYS A 280 14.15 11.57 -22.01
CA LYS A 280 14.45 10.64 -20.91
C LYS A 280 15.02 11.48 -19.77
N PRO A 281 14.53 11.33 -18.54
CA PRO A 281 15.14 12.00 -17.39
C PRO A 281 16.65 11.72 -17.40
N GLN A 282 17.47 12.77 -17.43
CA GLN A 282 18.90 12.62 -17.27
C GLN A 282 19.17 12.27 -15.80
N ARG A 283 19.59 11.02 -15.57
CA ARG A 283 20.13 10.56 -14.28
C ARG A 283 21.55 11.05 -14.08
#